data_AF-A0A810N2R5-F1
#
_entry.id   AF-A0A810N2R5-F1
#
_cell.length_a   1.000
_cell.length_b   1.000
_cell.length_c   1.000
_cell.angle_alpha   90.00
_cell.angle_beta   90.00
_cell.angle_gamma   90.00
#
_symmetry.space_group_name_H-M   'P 1'
#
loop_
_entity.id
_entity.type
_entity.pdbx_description
1 polymer ?
#
loop_
_entity_poly.entity_id
_entity_poly.type
_entity_poly.pdbx_seq_one_letter_code
_entity_poly.pdbx_strand_id
1 'polypeptide(L)'
;MLNAPGTVDAGYRGEILINLINHDPVQPAKISRGDRIAQLVVQRVERADFLLVDELPDSSRGVGGHGSTGGHAGLVEQVVKADLVDERLSQ
;
A
#
# COMPACT_ATOMS: atom_id res chain seq x y z
N MET A 1 -9.68 8.63 -2.91
CA MET A 1 -8.45 9.30 -3.43
C MET A 1 -7.63 8.25 -4.14
N LEU A 2 -7.08 8.58 -5.32
CA LEU A 2 -6.42 7.58 -6.16
C LEU A 2 -4.98 7.27 -5.74
N ASN A 3 -4.22 8.30 -5.39
CA ASN A 3 -2.80 8.17 -5.03
C ASN A 3 -2.60 8.29 -3.52
N ALA A 4 -3.58 7.93 -2.70
CA ALA A 4 -3.46 8.06 -1.25
C ALA A 4 -2.47 7.03 -0.68
N PRO A 5 -1.48 7.44 0.14
CA PRO A 5 -1.15 8.83 0.50
C PRO A 5 -0.38 9.57 -0.62
N GLY A 6 -0.84 10.77 -0.97
CA GLY A 6 -0.18 11.60 -1.98
C GLY A 6 1.14 12.17 -1.45
N THR A 7 2.26 11.91 -2.13
CA THR A 7 3.59 12.39 -1.72
C THR A 7 3.93 13.69 -2.43
N VAL A 8 4.32 14.71 -1.67
CA VAL A 8 4.81 16.01 -2.18
C VAL A 8 6.29 16.13 -1.84
N ASP A 9 7.14 16.19 -2.87
CA ASP A 9 8.59 16.25 -2.69
C ASP A 9 9.05 17.58 -2.09
N ALA A 10 10.11 17.54 -1.28
CA ALA A 10 10.66 18.72 -0.60
C ALA A 10 11.10 19.86 -1.56
N GLY A 11 11.45 19.52 -2.80
CA GLY A 11 11.82 20.46 -3.85
C GLY A 11 10.63 21.05 -4.61
N TYR A 12 9.42 20.54 -4.43
CA TYR A 12 8.26 20.98 -5.19
C TYR A 12 7.85 22.41 -4.83
N ARG A 13 7.55 23.22 -5.85
CA ARG A 13 7.13 24.64 -5.70
C ARG A 13 5.88 24.98 -6.52
N GLY A 14 5.31 24.00 -7.22
CA GLY A 14 4.06 24.17 -7.96
C GLY A 14 2.84 24.18 -7.03
N GLU A 15 1.68 24.38 -7.64
CA GLU A 15 0.40 24.23 -6.95
C GLU A 15 0.15 22.76 -6.58
N ILE A 16 -0.26 22.51 -5.33
CA ILE A 16 -0.61 21.17 -4.88
C ILE A 16 -2.00 20.82 -5.45
N LEU A 17 -2.05 19.81 -6.31
CA LEU A 17 -3.29 19.27 -6.86
C LEU A 17 -3.75 18.02 -6.10
N ILE A 18 -5.05 17.78 -6.04
CA ILE A 18 -5.66 16.65 -5.31
C ILE A 18 -6.39 15.71 -6.28
N ASN A 19 -5.95 14.46 -6.36
CA ASN A 19 -6.58 13.42 -7.19
C ASN A 19 -7.79 12.80 -6.48
N LEU A 20 -8.88 13.54 -6.49
CA LEU A 20 -10.16 13.09 -5.94
C LEU A 20 -10.81 12.04 -6.84
N ILE A 21 -11.37 11.02 -6.21
CA ILE A 21 -12.25 10.02 -6.83
C ILE A 21 -13.42 9.80 -5.89
N ASN A 22 -14.61 9.80 -6.46
CA ASN A 22 -15.81 9.34 -5.78
C ASN A 22 -15.95 7.83 -6.02
N HIS A 23 -15.95 7.03 -4.95
CA HIS A 23 -16.17 5.58 -5.03
C HIS A 23 -17.65 5.21 -4.86
N ASP A 24 -18.54 6.18 -4.62
CA ASP A 24 -19.97 5.90 -4.61
C ASP A 24 -20.42 5.51 -6.02
N PRO A 25 -21.07 4.35 -6.19
CA PRO A 25 -21.46 3.84 -7.51
C PRO A 25 -22.65 4.59 -8.13
N VAL A 26 -23.39 5.38 -7.35
CA VAL A 26 -24.68 5.95 -7.79
C VAL A 26 -24.75 7.45 -7.53
N GLN A 27 -24.30 7.91 -6.38
CA GLN A 27 -24.47 9.29 -5.92
C GLN A 27 -23.29 10.17 -6.34
N PRO A 28 -23.52 11.27 -7.09
CA PRO A 28 -22.46 12.20 -7.44
C PRO A 28 -22.01 13.01 -6.22
N ALA A 29 -20.69 13.21 -6.09
CA ALA A 29 -20.12 14.13 -5.12
C ALA A 29 -20.04 15.55 -5.71
N LYS A 30 -20.61 16.54 -5.02
CA LYS A 30 -20.47 17.96 -5.36
C LYS A 30 -19.39 18.59 -4.49
N ILE A 31 -18.45 19.29 -5.14
CA ILE A 31 -17.40 20.06 -4.49
C ILE A 31 -17.52 21.50 -4.94
N SER A 32 -17.45 22.40 -3.98
CA SER A 32 -17.52 23.84 -4.19
C SER A 32 -16.23 24.50 -3.75
N ARG A 33 -15.94 25.67 -4.32
CA ARG A 33 -14.80 26.47 -3.89
C ARG A 33 -14.92 26.81 -2.40
N GLY A 34 -13.87 26.53 -1.65
CA GLY A 34 -13.82 26.75 -0.19
C GLY A 34 -14.07 25.49 0.63
N ASP A 35 -14.51 24.40 0.02
CA ASP A 35 -14.65 23.12 0.71
C ASP A 35 -13.28 22.57 1.14
N ARG A 36 -13.22 22.00 2.34
CA ARG A 36 -12.04 21.29 2.82
C ARG A 36 -12.05 19.88 2.25
N ILE A 37 -11.23 19.63 1.23
CA ILE A 37 -11.25 18.39 0.43
C ILE A 37 -10.07 17.44 0.69
N ALA A 38 -9.09 17.85 1.49
CA ALA A 38 -7.93 17.06 1.87
C ALA A 38 -7.31 17.60 3.16
N GLN A 39 -6.36 16.84 3.72
CA GLN A 39 -5.50 17.26 4.81
C GLN A 39 -4.04 17.06 4.40
N LEU A 40 -3.15 17.94 4.85
CA LEU A 40 -1.71 17.84 4.63
C LEU A 40 -1.01 17.52 5.94
N VAL A 41 -0.15 16.51 5.94
CA VAL A 41 0.69 16.14 7.08
C VAL A 41 2.16 16.27 6.67
N VAL A 42 2.96 16.94 7.50
CA VAL A 42 4.41 17.05 7.31
C VAL A 42 5.10 16.06 8.25
N GLN A 43 5.92 15.17 7.70
CA GLN A 43 6.65 14.15 8.46
C GLN A 43 8.13 14.17 8.09
N ARG A 44 8.97 13.70 9.01
CA ARG A 44 10.38 13.40 8.69
C ARG A 44 10.43 12.18 7.77
N VAL A 45 11.32 12.21 6.80
CA VAL A 45 11.62 11.09 5.91
C VAL A 45 13.13 10.85 5.94
N GLU A 46 13.52 9.58 6.01
CA GLU A 46 14.92 9.18 5.96
C GLU A 46 15.40 9.10 4.52
N ARG A 47 16.68 9.44 4.29
CA ARG A 47 17.36 9.22 3.02
C ARG A 47 18.13 7.91 3.13
N ALA A 48 17.64 6.88 2.45
CA ALA A 48 18.28 5.57 2.48
C ALA A 48 19.47 5.51 1.51
N ASP A 49 20.60 5.06 2.02
CA ASP A 49 21.73 4.60 1.22
C ASP A 49 21.67 3.07 1.15
N PHE A 50 21.44 2.52 -0.04
CA PHE A 50 21.32 1.07 -0.22
C PHE A 50 22.71 0.42 -0.25
N LEU A 51 22.90 -0.60 0.60
CA LEU A 51 24.09 -1.44 0.61
C LEU A 51 23.75 -2.83 0.04
N LEU A 52 24.45 -3.24 -1.01
CA LEU A 52 24.30 -4.57 -1.59
C LEU A 52 24.97 -5.61 -0.70
N VAL A 53 24.25 -6.69 -0.41
CA VAL A 53 24.71 -7.86 0.36
C VAL A 53 24.21 -9.13 -0.31
N ASP A 54 24.90 -10.25 -0.07
CA ASP A 54 24.48 -11.54 -0.63
C ASP A 54 23.18 -12.04 0.02
N GLU A 55 23.05 -11.87 1.34
CA GLU A 55 21.88 -12.34 2.11
C GLU A 55 21.53 -11.38 3.27
N LEU A 56 20.24 -11.30 3.61
CA LEU A 56 19.75 -10.58 4.78
C LEU A 56 19.66 -11.56 5.98
N PRO A 57 19.85 -11.08 7.22
CA PRO A 57 19.68 -11.91 8.41
C PRO A 57 18.22 -12.33 8.61
N ASP A 58 18.02 -13.46 9.27
CA ASP A 58 16.69 -13.97 9.62
C ASP A 58 15.90 -13.00 10.52
N SER A 59 14.57 -13.05 10.41
CA SER A 59 13.65 -12.34 11.30
C SER A 59 12.47 -13.23 11.66
N SER A 60 11.80 -12.93 12.78
CA SER A 60 10.59 -13.65 13.20
C SER A 60 9.45 -13.58 12.19
N ARG A 61 9.42 -12.55 11.32
CA ARG A 61 8.44 -12.42 10.23
C ARG A 61 8.86 -13.21 8.97
N GLY A 62 10.17 -13.33 8.71
CA GLY A 62 10.70 -13.94 7.50
C GLY A 62 10.08 -13.36 6.23
N VAL A 63 9.69 -14.23 5.29
CA VAL A 63 8.99 -13.88 4.04
C VAL A 63 7.48 -13.63 4.21
N GLY A 64 6.97 -13.66 5.45
CA GLY A 64 5.55 -13.53 5.75
C GLY A 64 4.96 -12.14 5.44
N GLY A 65 4.04 -12.09 4.48
CA GLY A 65 3.28 -10.89 4.08
C GLY A 65 1.80 -11.21 3.82
N HIS A 66 1.05 -10.27 3.23
CA HIS A 66 -0.28 -10.50 2.63
C HIS A 66 -1.30 -11.25 3.52
N GLY A 67 -1.31 -11.01 4.82
CA GLY A 67 -2.25 -11.68 5.73
C GLY A 67 -1.78 -13.03 6.28
N SER A 68 -0.47 -13.34 6.20
CA SER A 68 0.15 -14.55 6.76
C SER A 68 -0.15 -14.84 8.24
N THR A 69 -0.54 -13.84 9.03
CA THR A 69 -0.97 -14.02 10.43
C THR A 69 -2.42 -14.50 10.57
N GLY A 70 -3.15 -14.65 9.47
CA GLY A 70 -4.56 -15.02 9.45
C GLY A 70 -5.46 -13.92 10.03
N GLY A 71 -6.57 -14.33 10.66
CA GLY A 71 -7.55 -13.43 11.29
C GLY A 71 -8.81 -13.17 10.45
N HIS A 72 -8.92 -13.77 9.27
CA HIS A 72 -10.13 -13.70 8.44
C HIS A 72 -10.30 -14.99 7.63
N ALA A 73 -11.53 -15.50 7.53
CA ALA A 73 -11.83 -16.77 6.86
C ALA A 73 -11.43 -16.76 5.37
N GLY A 74 -11.56 -15.62 4.68
CA GLY A 74 -11.17 -15.46 3.27
C GLY A 74 -9.67 -15.53 3.00
N LEU A 75 -8.81 -15.55 4.02
CA LEU A 75 -7.36 -15.69 3.85
C LEU A 75 -6.90 -17.16 3.84
N VAL A 76 -7.75 -18.10 4.27
CA VAL A 76 -7.43 -19.53 4.37
C VAL A 76 -7.44 -20.22 2.99
N GLU A 77 -8.29 -19.77 2.06
CA GLU A 77 -8.38 -20.34 0.70
C GLU A 77 -7.10 -20.16 -0.13
N GLN A 78 -6.29 -19.14 0.16
CA GLN A 78 -5.04 -18.89 -0.58
C GLN A 78 -3.90 -19.82 -0.14
N VAL A 79 -3.88 -20.23 1.13
CA VAL A 79 -2.85 -21.16 1.67
C VAL A 79 -3.03 -22.55 1.05
N VAL A 80 -4.27 -23.06 1.00
CA VAL A 80 -4.57 -24.39 0.45
C VAL A 80 -4.24 -24.51 -1.04
N LYS A 81 -4.39 -23.42 -1.81
CA LYS A 81 -4.03 -23.42 -3.25
C LYS A 81 -2.51 -23.38 -3.48
N ALA A 82 -1.73 -22.76 -2.61
CA ALA A 82 -0.28 -22.75 -2.73
C ALA A 82 0.30 -24.16 -2.46
N ASP A 83 -0.18 -24.83 -1.41
CA ASP A 83 0.25 -26.18 -1.05
C ASP A 83 -0.05 -27.20 -2.17
N LEU A 84 -1.20 -27.07 -2.86
CA LEU A 84 -1.58 -27.94 -3.99
C LEU A 84 -0.75 -27.70 -5.27
N VAL A 85 -0.12 -26.53 -5.42
CA VAL A 85 0.75 -26.22 -6.57
C VAL A 85 2.15 -26.79 -6.34
N ASP A 86 2.68 -26.69 -5.12
CA ASP A 86 3.99 -27.25 -4.79
C ASP A 86 4.03 -28.77 -4.90
N GLU A 87 2.97 -29.48 -4.51
CA GLU A 87 2.89 -30.96 -4.67
C GLU A 87 2.90 -31.42 -6.14
N ARG A 88 2.43 -30.59 -7.07
CA ARG A 88 2.36 -30.92 -8.51
C ARG A 88 3.66 -30.66 -9.26
N LEU A 89 4.56 -29.83 -8.72
CA LEU A 89 5.88 -29.55 -9.31
C LEU A 89 6.97 -30.51 -8.81
N SER A 90 6.65 -31.33 -7.80
CA SER A 90 7.51 -32.40 -7.26
C SER A 90 7.24 -33.80 -7.83
N GLN A 91 6.43 -33.93 -8.89
CA GLN A 91 6.23 -35.16 -9.68
C GLN A 91 6.67 -34.95 -11.12
#